data_AF-A0A699W6Q8-F1
#
_entry.id   AF-A0A699W6Q8-F1
#
_cell.length_a   1.000
_cell.length_b   1.000
_cell.length_c   1.000
_cell.angle_alpha   90.00
_cell.angle_beta   90.00
_cell.angle_gamma   90.00
#
_symmetry.space_group_name_H-M   'P 1'
#
loop_
_entity.id
_entity.type
_entity.pdbx_description
1 polymer ?
#
loop_
_entity_poly.entity_id
_entity_poly.type
_entity_poly.pdbx_seq_one_letter_code
_entity_poly.pdbx_strand_id
1 'polypeptide(L)'
;IFTQRDLNMRQRRWLELLKDYDTNIQYDPGKANVVADALSRKSGMIAGLKVEEEIIRDLERLDIERCVKIEHQRASGLLQQLDIPV
;
A
#
# COMPACT_ATOMS: atom_id res chain seq x y z
N ILE A 1 -22.45 20.90 15.04
CA ILE A 1 -21.68 20.38 13.87
C ILE A 1 -21.43 21.45 12.80
N PHE A 2 -22.19 22.53 12.71
CA PHE A 2 -21.78 23.72 11.96
C PHE A 2 -21.88 24.95 12.85
N THR A 3 -20.78 25.29 13.52
CA THR A 3 -20.60 26.59 14.19
C THR A 3 -20.17 27.68 13.21
N GLN A 4 -19.86 27.29 11.97
CA GLN A 4 -19.46 28.18 10.90
C GLN A 4 -20.70 28.78 10.23
N ARG A 5 -20.74 30.11 10.13
CA ARG A 5 -21.90 30.85 9.59
C ARG A 5 -22.11 30.60 8.08
N ASP A 6 -21.02 30.36 7.35
CA ASP A 6 -21.04 30.14 5.91
C ASP A 6 -20.52 28.75 5.54
N LEU A 7 -21.32 28.05 4.74
CA LEU A 7 -21.00 26.75 4.18
C LEU A 7 -20.42 26.91 2.77
N ASN A 8 -19.39 26.13 2.46
CA ASN A 8 -18.89 26.01 1.09
C ASN A 8 -19.98 25.36 0.20
N MET A 9 -20.02 25.72 -1.08
CA MET A 9 -20.91 25.15 -2.10
C MET A 9 -20.96 23.62 -2.07
N ARG A 10 -19.81 22.96 -1.84
CA ARG A 10 -19.77 21.49 -1.69
C ARG A 10 -20.60 21.02 -0.49
N GLN A 11 -20.41 21.62 0.69
CA GLN A 11 -21.14 21.26 1.91
C GLN A 11 -22.64 21.48 1.76
N ARG A 12 -23.05 22.59 1.12
CA ARG A 12 -24.47 22.88 0.84
C ARG A 12 -25.11 21.79 -0.02
N ARG A 13 -24.42 21.36 -1.08
CA ARG A 13 -24.89 20.28 -1.96
C ARG A 13 -25.00 18.93 -1.25
N TRP A 14 -24.09 18.63 -0.32
CA TRP A 14 -24.17 17.42 0.51
C TRP A 14 -25.34 17.47 1.51
N LEU A 15 -25.62 18.64 2.09
CA LEU A 15 -26.80 18.81 2.97
C LEU A 15 -28.12 18.63 2.21
N GLU A 16 -28.20 19.13 0.97
CA GLU A 16 -29.38 18.93 0.13
C GLU A 16 -29.67 17.45 -0.16
N LEU A 17 -28.64 16.60 -0.23
CA LEU A 17 -28.79 15.16 -0.40
C LEU A 17 -29.18 14.46 0.90
N LEU A 18 -28.61 14.91 2.03
CA LEU A 18 -28.85 14.29 3.34
C LEU A 18 -30.25 14.59 3.88
N LYS A 19 -30.89 15.69 3.45
CA LYS A 19 -32.24 16.06 3.90
C LYS A 19 -33.31 15.00 3.60
N ASP A 20 -33.07 14.17 2.59
CA ASP A 20 -34.03 13.14 2.14
C ASP A 20 -33.90 11.84 2.95
N TYR A 21 -32.91 11.76 3.85
CA TYR A 21 -32.68 10.62 4.73
C TYR A 21 -32.91 11.01 6.19
N ASP A 22 -33.59 10.15 6.96
CA ASP A 22 -33.71 10.30 8.42
C ASP A 22 -32.35 9.98 9.08
N THR A 23 -31.47 10.99 9.09
CA THR A 23 -30.09 10.86 9.52
C THR A 23 -29.80 11.79 10.69
N ASN A 24 -29.28 11.20 11.78
CA ASN A 24 -28.76 11.95 12.92
C ASN A 24 -27.23 11.95 12.84
N ILE A 25 -26.63 13.12 12.63
CA ILE A 25 -25.16 13.24 12.56
C ILE A 25 -24.62 13.45 13.97
N GLN A 26 -23.93 12.44 14.49
CA GLN A 26 -23.22 12.50 15.77
C GLN A 26 -21.71 12.61 15.52
N TYR A 27 -21.06 13.49 16.28
CA TYR A 27 -19.60 13.66 16.22
C TYR A 27 -18.97 12.93 17.41
N ASP A 28 -18.25 11.85 17.11
CA ASP A 28 -17.52 11.07 18.11
C ASP A 28 -16.01 11.30 17.97
N PRO A 29 -15.43 12.21 18.77
CA PRO A 29 -13.99 12.44 18.74
C PRO A 29 -13.22 11.23 19.28
N GLY A 30 -12.12 10.87 18.61
CA GLY A 30 -11.15 9.90 19.12
C GLY A 30 -11.30 8.48 18.56
N LYS A 31 -11.47 7.49 19.45
CA LYS A 31 -11.28 6.04 19.14
C LYS A 31 -12.20 5.49 18.05
N ALA A 32 -13.36 6.11 17.82
CA ALA A 32 -14.29 5.72 16.76
C ALA A 32 -13.70 5.90 15.35
N ASN A 33 -12.74 6.83 15.17
CA ASN A 33 -12.12 7.10 13.87
C ASN A 33 -10.94 6.16 13.55
N VAL A 34 -10.46 5.37 14.52
CA VAL A 34 -9.26 4.52 14.36
C VAL A 34 -9.45 3.47 13.27
N VAL A 35 -10.63 2.85 13.22
CA VAL A 35 -10.94 1.82 12.21
C VAL A 35 -11.06 2.44 10.82
N ALA A 36 -11.77 3.56 10.70
CA ALA A 36 -11.91 4.29 9.44
C ALA A 36 -10.56 4.81 8.91
N ASP A 37 -9.73 5.37 9.79
CA ASP A 37 -8.38 5.86 9.45
C ASP A 37 -7.45 4.70 9.05
N ALA A 38 -7.46 3.58 9.78
CA ALA A 38 -6.69 2.38 9.42
C ALA A 38 -7.09 1.83 8.03
N LEU A 39 -8.39 1.78 7.72
CA LEU A 39 -8.89 1.34 6.42
C LEU A 39 -8.54 2.33 5.30
N SER A 40 -8.64 3.64 5.56
CA SER A 40 -8.26 4.68 4.61
C SER A 40 -6.77 4.59 4.24
N ARG A 41 -5.91 4.37 5.24
CA ARG A 41 -4.45 4.22 5.04
C ARG A 41 -4.08 2.92 4.31
N LYS A 42 -4.83 1.83 4.51
CA LYS A 42 -4.60 0.55 3.81
C LYS A 42 -4.69 0.69 2.29
N SER A 43 -5.60 1.53 1.78
CA SER A 43 -5.69 1.84 0.35
C SER A 43 -4.40 2.48 -0.20
N GLY A 44 -3.81 3.41 0.56
CA GLY A 44 -2.52 4.01 0.23
C GLY A 44 -1.35 3.03 0.23
N MET A 45 -1.37 2.03 1.11
CA MET A 45 -0.36 0.95 1.13
C MET A 45 -0.44 0.07 -0.12
N ILE A 46 -1.65 -0.27 -0.59
CA ILE A 46 -1.83 -1.04 -1.83
C ILE A 46 -1.31 -0.26 -3.04
N ALA A 47 -1.45 1.08 -3.05
CA ALA A 47 -0.83 1.92 -4.07
C ALA A 47 0.71 1.92 -3.98
N GLY A 48 1.27 1.85 -2.77
CA GLY A 48 2.72 1.67 -2.55
C GLY A 48 3.25 0.34 -3.05
N LEU A 49 2.50 -0.76 -2.88
CA LEU A 49 2.85 -2.08 -3.41
C LEU A 49 2.93 -2.11 -4.94
N LYS A 50 2.15 -1.28 -5.64
CA LYS A 50 2.25 -1.16 -7.12
C LYS A 50 3.59 -0.56 -7.57
N VAL A 51 4.26 0.21 -6.71
CA VAL A 51 5.60 0.75 -6.99
C VAL A 51 6.66 -0.35 -6.94
N GLU A 52 6.38 -1.49 -6.30
CA GLU A 52 7.31 -2.61 -6.19
C GLU A 52 7.40 -3.47 -7.45
N GLU A 53 6.61 -3.26 -8.52
CA GLU A 53 6.77 -4.01 -9.77
C GLU A 53 8.18 -3.87 -10.36
N GLU A 54 8.80 -2.69 -10.23
CA GLU A 54 10.20 -2.49 -10.65
C GLU A 54 11.18 -3.25 -9.76
N ILE A 55 10.93 -3.27 -8.45
CA ILE A 55 11.74 -4.01 -7.47
C ILE A 55 11.62 -5.51 -7.71
N ILE A 56 10.42 -6.02 -8.02
CA ILE A 56 10.17 -7.42 -8.35
C ILE A 56 10.92 -7.82 -9.62
N ARG A 57 10.84 -7.01 -10.69
CA ARG A 57 11.60 -7.25 -11.93
C ARG A 57 13.11 -7.23 -11.71
N ASP A 58 13.60 -6.31 -10.87
CA ASP A 58 15.03 -6.23 -10.54
C ASP A 58 15.50 -7.44 -9.72
N LEU A 59 14.68 -7.94 -8.78
CA LEU A 59 14.97 -9.15 -8.03
C LEU A 59 15.00 -10.40 -8.92
N GLU A 60 14.05 -10.53 -9.85
CA GLU A 60 14.04 -11.60 -10.86
C GLU A 60 15.28 -11.51 -11.76
N ARG A 61 15.66 -10.31 -12.22
CA ARG A 61 16.88 -10.11 -13.02
C ARG A 61 18.14 -10.48 -12.23
N LEU A 62 18.22 -10.09 -10.96
CA LEU A 62 19.36 -10.41 -10.10
C LEU A 62 19.50 -11.91 -9.85
N ASP A 63 18.39 -12.65 -9.74
CA ASP A 63 18.42 -14.10 -9.57
C ASP A 63 18.93 -14.80 -10.85
N ILE A 64 18.50 -14.33 -12.03
CA ILE A 64 19.01 -14.80 -13.32
C ILE A 64 20.50 -14.46 -13.47
N GLU A 65 20.92 -13.23 -13.17
CA GLU A 65 22.31 -12.80 -13.26
C GLU A 65 23.20 -13.58 -12.29
N ARG A 66 22.72 -13.85 -11.08
CA ARG A 66 23.41 -14.69 -10.09
C ARG A 66 23.52 -16.13 -10.57
N CYS A 67 22.46 -16.71 -11.14
CA CYS A 67 22.51 -18.04 -11.74
C CYS A 67 23.54 -18.12 -12.88
N VAL A 68 23.52 -17.16 -13.81
CA VAL A 68 24.48 -17.11 -14.93
C VAL A 68 25.92 -16.96 -14.42
N LYS A 69 26.15 -16.10 -13.41
CA LYS A 69 27.48 -15.92 -12.80
C LYS A 69 27.97 -17.20 -12.13
N ILE A 70 27.11 -17.89 -11.37
CA ILE A 70 27.45 -19.16 -10.71
C ILE A 70 27.78 -20.22 -11.75
N GLU A 71 26.96 -20.38 -12.79
CA GLU A 71 27.20 -21.37 -13.84
C GLU A 71 28.48 -21.09 -14.64
N HIS A 72 28.74 -19.82 -14.99
CA HIS A 72 29.98 -19.43 -15.65
C HIS A 72 31.20 -19.67 -14.75
N GLN A 73 31.12 -19.33 -13.46
CA GLN A 73 32.22 -19.56 -12.51
C GLN A 73 32.44 -21.06 -12.23
N ARG A 74 31.39 -21.87 -12.19
CA ARG A 74 31.47 -23.35 -12.14
C ARG A 74 32.17 -23.90 -13.37
N ALA A 75 31.75 -23.48 -14.57
CA ALA A 75 32.38 -23.88 -15.83
C ALA A 75 33.84 -23.41 -15.94
N SER A 76 34.16 -22.25 -15.36
CA SER A 76 35.52 -21.70 -15.28
C SER A 76 36.38 -22.35 -14.18
N GLY A 77 35.82 -23.25 -13.36
CA GLY A 77 36.52 -23.89 -12.24
C GLY A 77 36.78 -22.98 -11.04
N LEU A 78 36.18 -21.78 -11.01
CA LEU A 78 36.34 -20.79 -9.94
C LEU A 78 35.45 -21.07 -8.72
N LEU A 79 34.41 -21.89 -8.87
CA LEU A 79 33.58 -22.37 -7.77
C LEU A 79 33.63 -23.90 -7.71
N GLN A 80 34.27 -24.46 -6.68
CA GLN A 80 34.16 -25.88 -6.34
C GLN A 80 32.89 -26.13 -5.50
N GLN A 81 32.25 -27.27 -5.72
CA GLN A 81 31.11 -27.72 -4.93
C GLN A 81 31.54 -27.84 -3.47
N LEU A 82 30.82 -27.16 -2.57
CA LEU A 82 30.99 -27.38 -1.13
C LEU A 82 30.31 -28.70 -0.79
N ASP A 83 31.10 -29.75 -0.57
CA ASP A 83 30.61 -31.01 -0.02
C ASP A 83 30.22 -30.77 1.44
N ILE A 84 28.94 -30.49 1.65
CA ILE A 84 28.36 -30.47 2.99
C ILE A 84 28.03 -31.93 3.34
N PRO A 85 28.71 -32.56 4.32
CA PRO A 85 28.32 -33.87 4.77
C PRO A 85 26.93 -33.78 5.43
N VAL A 86 26.03 -34.65 5.00
CA VAL A 86 24.68 -34.83 5.55
C VAL A 86 24.74 -35.28 7.01
#